data_AF-A0A967F491-F1
#
_entry.id   AF-A0A967F491-F1
#
_cell.length_a   1.000
_cell.length_b   1.000
_cell.length_c   1.000
_cell.angle_alpha   90.00
_cell.angle_beta   90.00
_cell.angle_gamma   90.00
#
_symmetry.space_group_name_H-M   'P 1'
#
loop_
_entity.id
_entity.type
_entity.pdbx_description
1 polymer ?
#
loop_
_entity_poly.entity_id
_entity_poly.type
_entity_poly.pdbx_seq_one_letter_code
_entity_poly.pdbx_strand_id
1 'polypeptide(L)'
;MLLRKLTTSQTALFWTLHCAGWTAYAVLNYVIGIEVNQKSVNYIVPSIMYAAGGIMITWCLRWLFRAAWDLRPLHILLVSGLGSAFASALFTGFRTLVHVQFYGAYKWSDLSFVDYFNLWDMYFSLYVIGTWSGLYFGIKYYQMVQSQNERLLKATSAAHQAQLKMLRYQLNPHFLFNTLNAISTLILDRDTPTANGMVTRLSSFLRHSLDSDPMQKVTLKKEIDALNLYLSIEKVRFEERLEVAIDVEPLAYRAMVPSMLLQ
;
A
#
# COMPACT_ATOMS: atom_id res chain seq x y z
N MET A 1 -12.54 -20.22 5.55
CA MET A 1 -12.01 -20.16 4.16
C MET A 1 -12.85 -19.26 3.24
N LEU A 2 -14.19 -19.36 3.25
CA LEU A 2 -15.11 -18.49 2.46
C LEU A 2 -14.99 -16.98 2.78
N LEU A 3 -14.98 -16.61 4.07
CA LEU A 3 -14.82 -15.22 4.50
C LEU A 3 -13.51 -14.58 4.02
N ARG A 4 -12.43 -15.37 3.91
CA ARG A 4 -11.12 -14.92 3.42
C ARG A 4 -11.07 -14.76 1.89
N LYS A 5 -11.91 -15.49 1.15
CA LYS A 5 -12.11 -15.31 -0.31
C LYS A 5 -12.98 -14.10 -0.64
N LEU A 6 -13.92 -13.76 0.25
CA LEU A 6 -14.77 -12.57 0.09
C LEU A 6 -13.98 -11.28 0.29
N THR A 7 -12.99 -11.27 1.19
CA THR A 7 -12.15 -10.10 1.44
C THR A 7 -11.04 -9.88 0.41
N THR A 8 -10.67 -10.89 -0.39
CA THR A 8 -9.60 -10.75 -1.41
C THR A 8 -10.09 -10.16 -2.73
N SER A 9 -11.37 -10.31 -3.09
CA SER A 9 -11.94 -9.69 -4.29
C SER A 9 -12.78 -8.48 -3.90
N GLN A 10 -12.30 -7.28 -4.26
CA GLN A 10 -13.02 -6.02 -4.01
C GLN A 10 -14.45 -6.02 -4.58
N THR A 11 -14.65 -6.70 -5.72
CA THR A 11 -15.96 -6.84 -6.35
C THR A 11 -16.87 -7.79 -5.56
N ALA A 12 -16.33 -8.92 -5.08
CA ALA A 12 -17.10 -9.87 -4.28
C ALA A 12 -17.52 -9.25 -2.94
N LEU A 13 -16.60 -8.58 -2.25
CA LEU A 13 -16.87 -7.89 -0.99
C LEU A 13 -18.00 -6.86 -1.16
N PHE A 14 -17.92 -6.04 -2.21
CA PHE A 14 -18.95 -5.07 -2.51
C PHE A 14 -20.33 -5.72 -2.64
N TRP A 15 -20.48 -6.74 -3.50
CA TRP A 15 -21.79 -7.36 -3.72
C TRP A 15 -22.33 -8.05 -2.47
N THR A 16 -21.46 -8.68 -1.68
CA THR A 16 -21.89 -9.26 -0.41
C THR A 16 -22.41 -8.22 0.58
N LEU A 17 -21.70 -7.10 0.76
CA LEU A 17 -22.12 -6.03 1.68
C LEU A 17 -23.33 -5.28 1.14
N HIS A 18 -23.41 -5.08 -0.17
CA HIS A 18 -24.50 -4.36 -0.83
C HIS A 18 -25.81 -5.14 -0.72
N CYS A 19 -25.81 -6.44 -1.06
CA CYS A 19 -26.99 -7.29 -0.90
C CYS A 19 -27.35 -7.46 0.59
N ALA A 20 -26.36 -7.71 1.47
CA ALA A 20 -26.63 -7.86 2.90
C ALA A 20 -27.25 -6.59 3.52
N GLY A 21 -26.77 -5.41 3.14
CA GLY A 21 -27.28 -4.13 3.63
C GLY A 21 -28.73 -3.88 3.23
N TRP A 22 -29.08 -4.12 1.96
CA TRP A 22 -30.46 -3.94 1.49
C TRP A 22 -31.42 -5.02 1.99
N THR A 23 -30.94 -6.25 2.21
CA THR A 23 -31.72 -7.29 2.90
C THR A 23 -31.99 -6.90 4.35
N ALA A 24 -30.98 -6.43 5.08
CA ALA A 24 -31.15 -5.94 6.45
C ALA A 24 -32.14 -4.76 6.50
N TYR A 25 -32.04 -3.84 5.55
CA TYR A 25 -32.99 -2.75 5.38
C TYR A 25 -34.44 -3.26 5.18
N ALA A 26 -34.65 -4.24 4.30
CA ALA A 26 -35.97 -4.82 4.05
C ALA A 26 -36.58 -5.44 5.32
N VAL A 27 -35.78 -6.22 6.04
CA VAL A 27 -36.18 -6.87 7.29
C VAL A 27 -36.54 -5.83 8.36
N LEU A 28 -35.66 -4.85 8.58
CA LEU A 28 -35.91 -3.79 9.55
C LEU A 28 -37.14 -2.96 9.19
N ASN A 29 -37.31 -2.60 7.91
CA ASN A 29 -38.48 -1.86 7.45
C ASN A 29 -39.77 -2.64 7.69
N TYR A 30 -39.77 -3.94 7.40
CA TYR A 30 -40.91 -4.83 7.62
C TYR A 30 -41.28 -4.95 9.11
N VAL A 31 -40.29 -5.23 9.97
CA VAL A 31 -40.49 -5.36 11.42
C VAL A 31 -41.02 -4.07 12.03
N ILE A 32 -40.41 -2.91 11.72
CA ILE A 32 -40.90 -1.61 12.18
C ILE A 32 -42.30 -1.32 11.64
N GLY A 33 -42.59 -1.74 10.40
CA GLY A 33 -43.91 -1.61 9.79
C GLY A 33 -45.00 -2.34 10.58
N ILE A 34 -44.75 -3.59 10.99
CA ILE A 34 -45.71 -4.39 11.76
C ILE A 34 -45.82 -3.91 13.21
N GLU A 35 -44.69 -3.82 13.91
CA GLU A 35 -44.66 -3.59 15.36
C GLU A 35 -45.06 -2.15 15.73
N VAL A 36 -44.52 -1.17 15.01
CA VAL A 36 -44.69 0.26 15.37
C VAL A 36 -45.88 0.86 14.64
N ASN A 37 -46.00 0.57 13.35
CA ASN A 37 -47.02 1.19 12.49
C ASN A 37 -48.28 0.33 12.34
N GLN A 38 -48.38 -0.79 13.06
CA GLN A 38 -49.51 -1.72 13.05
C GLN A 38 -49.96 -2.14 11.64
N LYS A 39 -49.00 -2.26 10.71
CA LYS A 39 -49.28 -2.66 9.33
C LYS A 39 -49.60 -4.15 9.25
N SER A 40 -50.41 -4.52 8.27
CA SER A 40 -50.69 -5.92 7.93
C SER A 40 -49.42 -6.68 7.52
N VAL A 41 -49.42 -8.00 7.72
CA VAL A 41 -48.37 -8.95 7.27
C VAL A 41 -48.06 -8.80 5.76
N ASN A 42 -49.04 -8.37 4.96
CA ASN A 42 -48.85 -8.11 3.53
C ASN A 42 -47.85 -6.97 3.23
N TYR A 43 -47.43 -6.20 4.24
CA TYR A 43 -46.40 -5.16 4.11
C TYR A 43 -45.00 -5.71 3.74
N ILE A 44 -44.80 -7.03 3.78
CA ILE A 44 -43.57 -7.66 3.29
C ILE A 44 -43.30 -7.34 1.81
N VAL A 45 -44.36 -7.25 0.99
CA VAL A 45 -44.22 -7.01 -0.45
C VAL A 45 -43.68 -5.60 -0.73
N PRO A 46 -44.29 -4.50 -0.21
CA PRO A 46 -43.70 -3.16 -0.29
C PRO A 46 -42.27 -3.08 0.27
N SER A 47 -41.99 -3.78 1.38
CA SER A 47 -40.66 -3.76 2.02
C SER A 47 -39.57 -4.33 1.09
N ILE A 48 -39.86 -5.43 0.39
CA ILE A 48 -38.97 -6.02 -0.61
C ILE A 48 -38.83 -5.10 -1.82
N MET A 49 -39.93 -4.49 -2.29
CA MET A 49 -39.88 -3.55 -3.42
C MET A 49 -38.99 -2.34 -3.10
N TYR A 50 -39.10 -1.77 -1.91
CA TYR A 50 -38.23 -0.68 -1.46
C TYR A 50 -36.76 -1.10 -1.49
N ALA A 51 -36.42 -2.28 -0.99
CA ALA A 51 -35.03 -2.75 -1.04
C ALA A 51 -34.54 -2.97 -2.49
N ALA A 52 -35.37 -3.51 -3.38
CA ALA A 52 -35.02 -3.69 -4.79
C ALA A 52 -34.76 -2.34 -5.50
N GLY A 53 -35.63 -1.34 -5.28
CA GLY A 53 -35.42 0.01 -5.80
C GLY A 53 -34.15 0.65 -5.24
N GLY A 54 -33.88 0.44 -3.95
CA GLY A 54 -32.66 0.87 -3.28
C GLY A 54 -31.39 0.27 -3.89
N ILE A 55 -31.38 -1.05 -4.13
CA ILE A 55 -30.28 -1.75 -4.81
C ILE A 55 -30.00 -1.13 -6.18
N MET A 56 -31.04 -0.92 -6.98
CA MET A 56 -30.90 -0.36 -8.34
C MET A 56 -30.34 1.06 -8.30
N ILE A 57 -30.90 1.93 -7.46
CA ILE A 57 -30.46 3.33 -7.34
C ILE A 57 -29.02 3.40 -6.85
N THR A 58 -28.68 2.66 -5.80
CA THR A 58 -27.31 2.66 -5.25
C THR A 58 -26.30 1.99 -6.16
N TRP A 59 -26.72 1.03 -7.00
CA TRP A 59 -25.88 0.48 -8.05
C TRP A 59 -25.55 1.53 -9.13
N CYS A 60 -26.53 2.33 -9.57
CA CYS A 60 -26.28 3.46 -10.46
C CYS A 60 -25.39 4.53 -9.79
N LEU A 61 -25.65 4.84 -8.52
CA LEU A 61 -24.85 5.79 -7.75
C LEU A 61 -23.38 5.35 -7.60
N ARG A 62 -23.13 4.04 -7.50
CA ARG A 62 -21.78 3.47 -7.51
C ARG A 62 -21.01 3.83 -8.77
N TRP A 63 -21.66 3.86 -9.93
CA TRP A 63 -21.01 4.22 -11.19
C TRP A 63 -20.55 5.68 -11.16
N LEU A 64 -21.40 6.58 -10.67
CA LEU A 64 -21.05 7.99 -10.45
C LEU A 64 -19.86 8.13 -9.48
N PHE A 65 -19.89 7.43 -8.35
CA PHE A 65 -18.79 7.49 -7.36
C PHE A 65 -17.48 6.91 -7.89
N ARG A 66 -17.53 5.94 -8.81
CA ARG A 66 -16.34 5.44 -9.48
C ARG A 66 -15.77 6.46 -10.45
N ALA A 67 -16.61 7.09 -11.26
CA ALA A 67 -16.19 8.13 -12.20
C ALA A 67 -15.63 9.37 -11.49
N ALA A 68 -16.18 9.73 -10.33
CA ALA A 68 -15.74 10.88 -9.56
C ALA A 68 -14.44 10.64 -8.76
N TRP A 69 -13.98 9.40 -8.60
CA TRP A 69 -12.94 9.05 -7.62
C TRP A 69 -11.58 9.73 -7.85
N ASP A 70 -11.24 10.02 -9.10
CA ASP A 70 -9.95 10.62 -9.47
C ASP A 70 -10.01 12.15 -9.53
N LEU A 71 -11.15 12.76 -9.17
CA LEU A 71 -11.30 14.21 -9.12
C LEU A 71 -10.63 14.81 -7.88
N ARG A 72 -10.49 16.14 -7.84
CA ARG A 72 -10.02 16.86 -6.64
C ARG A 72 -10.98 16.64 -5.45
N PRO A 73 -10.51 16.67 -4.19
CA PRO A 73 -11.34 16.36 -3.02
C PRO A 73 -12.67 17.13 -2.93
N LEU A 74 -12.65 18.43 -3.24
CA LEU A 74 -13.85 19.26 -3.26
C LEU A 74 -14.85 18.81 -4.34
N HIS A 75 -14.37 18.40 -5.52
CA HIS A 75 -15.22 17.91 -6.59
C HIS A 75 -15.78 16.52 -6.28
N ILE A 76 -15.00 15.65 -5.62
CA ILE A 76 -15.52 14.38 -5.09
C ILE A 76 -16.68 14.65 -4.16
N LEU A 77 -16.50 15.55 -3.18
CA LEU A 77 -17.53 15.90 -2.20
C LEU A 77 -18.78 16.49 -2.86
N LEU A 78 -18.62 17.41 -3.82
CA LEU A 78 -19.75 18.00 -4.54
C LEU A 78 -20.50 16.97 -5.40
N VAL A 79 -19.79 16.21 -6.25
CA VAL A 79 -20.41 15.24 -7.15
C VAL A 79 -21.08 14.11 -6.36
N SER A 80 -20.41 13.61 -5.32
CA SER A 80 -20.98 12.56 -4.48
C SER A 80 -22.14 13.08 -3.63
N GLY A 81 -22.04 14.26 -3.03
CA GLY A 81 -23.09 14.87 -2.22
C GLY A 81 -24.34 15.17 -3.04
N LEU A 82 -24.18 15.81 -4.20
CA LEU A 82 -25.30 16.08 -5.13
C LEU A 82 -25.88 14.78 -5.70
N GLY A 83 -25.02 13.81 -6.05
CA GLY A 83 -25.44 12.49 -6.51
C GLY A 83 -26.26 11.73 -5.46
N SER A 84 -25.83 11.74 -4.20
CA SER A 84 -26.57 11.14 -3.08
C SER A 84 -27.88 11.86 -2.80
N ALA A 85 -27.90 13.19 -2.84
CA ALA A 85 -29.14 13.96 -2.67
C ALA A 85 -30.17 13.66 -3.77
N PHE A 86 -29.71 13.60 -5.02
CA PHE A 86 -30.55 13.21 -6.16
C PHE A 86 -31.05 11.77 -6.03
N ALA A 87 -30.17 10.83 -5.67
CA ALA A 87 -30.53 9.44 -5.43
C ALA A 87 -31.54 9.28 -4.28
N SER A 88 -31.43 10.07 -3.21
CA SER A 88 -32.42 10.11 -2.12
C SER A 88 -33.76 10.62 -2.59
N ALA A 89 -33.81 11.67 -3.41
CA ALA A 89 -35.06 12.17 -3.98
C ALA A 89 -35.73 11.12 -4.89
N LEU A 90 -34.96 10.42 -5.72
CA LEU A 90 -35.45 9.29 -6.52
C LEU A 90 -35.99 8.15 -5.65
N PHE A 91 -35.28 7.84 -4.55
CA PHE A 91 -35.68 6.78 -3.64
C PHE A 91 -36.96 7.12 -2.88
N THR A 92 -37.11 8.35 -2.40
CA THR A 92 -38.35 8.88 -1.82
C THR A 92 -39.49 8.79 -2.82
N GLY A 93 -39.32 9.29 -4.05
CA GLY A 93 -40.35 9.21 -5.09
C GLY A 93 -40.79 7.77 -5.36
N PHE A 94 -39.83 6.85 -5.50
CA PHE A 94 -40.12 5.43 -5.70
C PHE A 94 -40.88 4.82 -4.50
N ARG A 95 -40.46 5.12 -3.26
CA ARG A 95 -41.15 4.65 -2.05
C ARG A 95 -42.58 5.16 -2.00
N THR A 96 -42.80 6.44 -2.29
CA THR A 96 -44.13 7.04 -2.32
C THR A 96 -45.03 6.37 -3.36
N LEU A 97 -44.52 6.12 -4.57
CA LEU A 97 -45.27 5.41 -5.62
C LEU A 97 -45.74 4.02 -5.18
N VAL A 98 -44.84 3.23 -4.59
CA VAL A 98 -45.17 1.90 -4.07
C VAL A 98 -46.13 2.00 -2.88
N HIS A 99 -45.97 2.99 -1.99
CA HIS A 99 -46.88 3.19 -0.88
C HIS A 99 -48.31 3.51 -1.36
N VAL A 100 -48.46 4.44 -2.30
CA VAL A 100 -49.75 4.82 -2.90
C VAL A 100 -50.41 3.61 -3.57
N GLN A 101 -49.65 2.82 -4.34
CA GLN A 101 -50.16 1.64 -5.03
C GLN A 101 -50.76 0.58 -4.10
N PHE A 102 -50.18 0.40 -2.90
CA PHE A 102 -50.60 -0.66 -1.96
C PHE A 102 -51.60 -0.20 -0.90
N TYR A 103 -51.55 1.06 -0.49
CA TYR A 103 -52.33 1.57 0.65
C TYR A 103 -53.39 2.59 0.28
N GLY A 104 -53.39 3.12 -0.96
CA GLY A 104 -54.55 3.76 -1.59
C GLY A 104 -55.25 4.88 -0.82
N ALA A 105 -54.66 5.44 0.24
CA ALA A 105 -55.35 6.35 1.14
C ALA A 105 -55.65 7.72 0.52
N TYR A 106 -55.12 8.00 -0.67
CA TYR A 106 -55.32 9.25 -1.38
C TYR A 106 -55.51 9.01 -2.88
N LYS A 107 -56.51 9.65 -3.47
CA LYS A 107 -56.56 9.84 -4.92
C LYS A 107 -55.43 10.80 -5.31
N TRP A 108 -54.80 10.58 -6.46
CA TRP A 108 -53.78 11.50 -7.02
C TRP A 108 -54.24 12.96 -7.08
N SER A 109 -55.55 13.20 -7.13
CA SER A 109 -56.19 14.52 -7.15
C SER A 109 -56.26 15.24 -5.80
N ASP A 110 -56.15 14.51 -4.68
CA ASP A 110 -56.49 15.00 -3.34
C ASP A 110 -55.25 15.20 -2.45
N LEU A 111 -54.05 14.86 -2.95
CA LEU A 111 -52.76 15.04 -2.27
C LEU A 111 -52.17 16.40 -2.63
N SER A 112 -51.79 17.19 -1.61
CA SER A 112 -50.89 18.31 -1.84
C SER A 112 -49.47 17.79 -2.15
N PHE A 113 -48.67 18.57 -2.88
CA PHE A 113 -47.24 18.25 -3.10
C PHE A 113 -46.49 18.00 -1.77
N VAL A 114 -46.93 18.64 -0.68
CA VAL A 114 -46.37 18.52 0.67
C VAL A 114 -46.67 17.16 1.31
N ASP A 115 -47.81 16.54 0.99
CA ASP A 115 -48.15 15.19 1.45
C ASP A 115 -47.37 14.11 0.68
N TYR A 116 -47.07 14.37 -0.60
CA TYR A 116 -46.25 13.51 -1.45
C TYR A 116 -44.75 13.56 -1.08
N PHE A 117 -44.26 14.77 -0.79
CA PHE A 117 -42.94 15.03 -0.24
C PHE A 117 -43.04 15.26 1.27
N ASN A 118 -43.54 14.24 2.01
CA ASN A 118 -43.43 14.31 3.45
C ASN A 118 -41.94 14.41 3.82
N LEU A 119 -41.56 15.53 4.44
CA LEU A 119 -40.18 15.83 4.80
C LEU A 119 -39.54 14.66 5.57
N TRP A 120 -40.32 13.94 6.39
CA TRP A 120 -39.86 12.74 7.08
C TRP A 120 -39.36 11.62 6.16
N ASP A 121 -40.06 11.34 5.06
CA ASP A 121 -39.66 10.29 4.12
C ASP A 121 -38.38 10.68 3.35
N MET A 122 -38.26 11.97 3.03
CA MET A 122 -37.06 12.53 2.42
C MET A 122 -35.87 12.51 3.37
N TYR A 123 -36.05 12.91 4.63
CA TYR A 123 -35.00 12.80 5.65
C TYR A 123 -34.55 11.36 5.87
N PHE A 124 -35.50 10.41 5.91
CA PHE A 124 -35.17 9.00 6.02
C PHE A 124 -34.38 8.49 4.81
N SER A 125 -34.77 8.89 3.60
CA SER A 125 -34.08 8.50 2.37
C SER A 125 -32.69 9.13 2.24
N LEU A 126 -32.52 10.37 2.72
CA LEU A 126 -31.21 11.03 2.88
C LEU A 126 -30.35 10.29 3.88
N TYR A 127 -30.90 9.86 5.01
CA TYR A 127 -30.17 9.09 6.01
C TYR A 127 -29.70 7.74 5.46
N VAL A 128 -30.58 6.98 4.79
CA VAL A 128 -30.24 5.65 4.25
C VAL A 128 -29.19 5.74 3.15
N ILE A 129 -29.41 6.59 2.15
CA ILE A 129 -28.47 6.76 1.02
C ILE A 129 -27.19 7.45 1.48
N GLY A 130 -27.26 8.41 2.40
CA GLY A 130 -26.11 9.07 3.01
C GLY A 130 -25.25 8.08 3.79
N THR A 131 -25.85 7.22 4.61
CA THR A 131 -25.15 6.14 5.32
C THR A 131 -24.51 5.16 4.34
N TRP A 132 -25.24 4.73 3.30
CA TRP A 132 -24.69 3.87 2.26
C TRP A 132 -23.48 4.52 1.56
N SER A 133 -23.58 5.81 1.24
CA SER A 133 -22.52 6.58 0.60
C SER A 133 -21.29 6.70 1.50
N GLY A 134 -21.49 7.04 2.79
CA GLY A 134 -20.43 7.11 3.79
C GLY A 134 -19.71 5.77 3.96
N LEU A 135 -20.47 4.67 4.07
CA LEU A 135 -19.89 3.31 4.14
C LEU A 135 -19.12 2.95 2.87
N TYR A 136 -19.64 3.30 1.68
CA TYR A 136 -18.93 3.07 0.41
C TYR A 136 -17.57 3.77 0.39
N PHE A 137 -17.54 5.07 0.70
CA PHE A 137 -16.30 5.85 0.72
C PHE A 137 -15.36 5.38 1.82
N GLY A 138 -15.88 5.07 3.01
CA GLY A 138 -15.08 4.56 4.13
C GLY A 138 -14.38 3.23 3.81
N ILE A 139 -15.12 2.26 3.25
CA ILE A 139 -14.56 0.96 2.85
C ILE A 139 -13.56 1.13 1.70
N LYS A 140 -13.90 1.93 0.68
CA LYS A 140 -13.01 2.16 -0.47
C LYS A 140 -11.72 2.87 -0.08
N TYR A 141 -11.80 3.85 0.82
CA TYR A 141 -10.64 4.53 1.38
C TYR A 141 -9.78 3.58 2.22
N TYR A 142 -10.40 2.76 3.09
CA TYR A 142 -9.69 1.75 3.87
C TYR A 142 -8.91 0.77 2.97
N GLN A 143 -9.54 0.29 1.89
CA GLN A 143 -8.89 -0.59 0.91
C GLN A 143 -7.71 0.10 0.19
N MET A 144 -7.85 1.37 -0.16
CA MET A 144 -6.78 2.15 -0.77
C MET A 144 -5.58 2.28 0.17
N VAL A 145 -5.82 2.65 1.43
CA VAL A 145 -4.77 2.79 2.45
C VAL A 145 -4.06 1.46 2.70
N GLN A 146 -4.80 0.34 2.81
CA GLN A 146 -4.19 -0.98 2.96
C GLN A 146 -3.30 -1.34 1.77
N SER A 147 -3.75 -1.08 0.54
CA SER A 147 -2.95 -1.35 -0.66
C SER A 147 -1.68 -0.49 -0.71
N GLN A 148 -1.77 0.78 -0.32
CA GLN A 148 -0.61 1.68 -0.24
C GLN A 148 0.39 1.20 0.82
N ASN A 149 -0.09 0.78 1.99
CA ASN A 149 0.75 0.26 3.07
C ASN A 149 1.48 -1.02 2.65
N GLU A 150 0.79 -1.96 1.99
CA GLU A 150 1.43 -3.16 1.45
C GLU A 150 2.52 -2.84 0.41
N ARG A 151 2.27 -1.86 -0.48
CA ARG A 151 3.26 -1.41 -1.46
C ARG A 151 4.48 -0.78 -0.79
N LEU A 152 4.26 0.05 0.22
CA LEU A 152 5.31 0.68 1.00
C LEU A 152 6.17 -0.37 1.71
N LEU A 153 5.54 -1.32 2.41
CA LEU A 153 6.26 -2.41 3.08
C LEU A 153 7.12 -3.23 2.11
N LYS A 154 6.59 -3.55 0.93
CA LYS A 154 7.35 -4.26 -0.12
C LYS A 154 8.53 -3.43 -0.63
N ALA A 155 8.33 -2.13 -0.88
CA ALA A 155 9.39 -1.24 -1.33
C ALA A 155 10.51 -1.10 -0.28
N THR A 156 10.16 -0.90 0.99
CA THR A 156 11.11 -0.82 2.10
C THR A 156 11.88 -2.13 2.29
N SER A 157 11.19 -3.27 2.21
CA SER A 157 11.84 -4.58 2.29
C SER A 157 12.84 -4.81 1.16
N ALA A 158 12.46 -4.47 -0.08
CA ALA A 158 13.35 -4.56 -1.24
C ALA A 158 14.56 -3.64 -1.11
N ALA A 159 14.37 -2.41 -0.62
CA ALA A 159 15.47 -1.47 -0.35
C ALA A 159 16.43 -2.01 0.72
N HIS A 160 15.91 -2.58 1.80
CA HIS A 160 16.74 -3.15 2.85
C HIS A 160 17.51 -4.39 2.37
N GLN A 161 16.88 -5.26 1.58
CA GLN A 161 17.56 -6.40 0.95
C GLN A 161 18.68 -5.95 0.00
N ALA A 162 18.46 -4.89 -0.78
CA ALA A 162 19.48 -4.30 -1.63
C ALA A 162 20.65 -3.73 -0.80
N GLN A 163 20.36 -3.03 0.29
CA GLN A 163 21.37 -2.49 1.21
C GLN A 163 22.20 -3.62 1.87
N LEU A 164 21.56 -4.69 2.34
CA LEU A 164 22.26 -5.86 2.88
C LEU A 164 23.13 -6.54 1.83
N LYS A 165 22.63 -6.68 0.59
CA LYS A 165 23.40 -7.25 -0.51
C LYS A 165 24.62 -6.39 -0.86
N MET A 166 24.47 -5.07 -0.88
CA MET A 166 25.56 -4.11 -1.06
C MET A 166 26.60 -4.24 0.05
N LEU A 167 26.19 -4.24 1.32
CA LEU A 167 27.10 -4.41 2.47
C LEU A 167 27.85 -5.75 2.38
N ARG A 168 27.17 -6.82 1.95
CA ARG A 168 27.78 -8.14 1.75
C ARG A 168 28.78 -8.17 0.60
N TYR A 169 28.61 -7.33 -0.44
CA TYR A 169 29.60 -7.20 -1.51
C TYR A 169 30.82 -6.37 -1.11
N GLN A 170 30.67 -5.40 -0.20
CA GLN A 170 31.82 -4.64 0.33
C GLN A 170 32.80 -5.53 1.08
N LEU A 171 32.29 -6.54 1.79
CA LEU A 171 33.09 -7.58 2.40
C LEU A 171 33.39 -8.66 1.37
N ASN A 172 34.29 -8.42 0.40
CA ASN A 172 34.64 -9.40 -0.64
C ASN A 172 34.95 -10.80 -0.03
N PRO A 173 34.00 -11.75 -0.02
CA PRO A 173 34.13 -12.95 0.82
C PRO A 173 35.21 -13.88 0.29
N HIS A 174 35.38 -13.90 -1.04
CA HIS A 174 36.39 -14.69 -1.71
C HIS A 174 37.80 -14.22 -1.35
N PHE A 175 38.03 -12.90 -1.35
CA PHE A 175 39.30 -12.34 -0.90
C PHE A 175 39.60 -12.74 0.55
N LEU A 176 38.61 -12.68 1.44
CA LEU A 176 38.77 -13.09 2.83
C LEU A 176 39.17 -14.56 2.97
N PHE A 177 38.42 -15.47 2.33
CA PHE A 177 38.74 -16.90 2.38
C PHE A 177 40.12 -17.21 1.80
N ASN A 178 40.46 -16.58 0.68
CA ASN A 178 41.76 -16.80 0.05
C ASN A 178 42.92 -16.27 0.90
N THR A 179 42.73 -15.12 1.55
CA THR A 179 43.74 -14.56 2.45
C THR A 179 43.94 -15.45 3.67
N LEU A 180 42.86 -15.95 4.27
CA LEU A 180 42.93 -16.90 5.39
C LEU A 180 43.62 -18.20 4.99
N ASN A 181 43.33 -18.72 3.80
CA ASN A 181 43.99 -19.92 3.28
C ASN A 181 45.50 -19.70 3.09
N ALA A 182 45.91 -18.56 2.53
CA ALA A 182 47.33 -18.22 2.38
C ALA A 182 48.05 -18.10 3.73
N ILE A 183 47.41 -17.47 4.71
CA ILE A 183 47.92 -17.41 6.09
C ILE A 183 48.08 -18.84 6.66
N SER A 184 47.10 -19.71 6.44
CA SER A 184 47.18 -21.11 6.87
C SER A 184 48.36 -21.84 6.23
N THR A 185 48.62 -21.63 4.94
CA THR A 185 49.78 -22.21 4.25
C THR A 185 51.10 -21.71 4.84
N LEU A 186 51.24 -20.39 5.05
CA LEU A 186 52.45 -19.81 5.67
C LEU A 186 52.71 -20.37 7.09
N ILE A 187 51.65 -20.61 7.86
CA ILE A 187 51.76 -21.24 9.18
C ILE A 187 52.25 -22.69 9.06
N LEU A 188 51.72 -23.46 8.12
CA LEU A 188 52.15 -24.85 7.86
C LEU A 188 53.60 -24.91 7.39
N ASP A 189 54.03 -23.94 6.58
CA ASP A 189 55.40 -23.79 6.07
C ASP A 189 56.37 -23.17 7.09
N ARG A 190 55.86 -22.83 8.29
CA ARG A 190 56.59 -22.20 9.41
C ARG A 190 57.13 -20.79 9.11
N ASP A 191 56.63 -20.11 8.08
CA ASP A 191 56.90 -18.70 7.82
C ASP A 191 56.04 -17.79 8.72
N THR A 192 56.38 -17.81 10.01
CA THR A 192 55.66 -17.07 11.05
C THR A 192 55.73 -15.54 10.87
N PRO A 193 56.88 -14.93 10.48
CA PRO A 193 56.96 -13.50 10.23
C PRO A 193 55.98 -13.02 9.14
N THR A 194 55.94 -13.71 7.99
CA THR A 194 55.05 -13.34 6.88
C THR A 194 53.58 -13.57 7.23
N ALA A 195 53.26 -14.67 7.90
CA ALA A 195 51.90 -14.95 8.38
C ALA A 195 51.38 -13.85 9.32
N ASN A 196 52.19 -13.41 10.29
CA ASN A 196 51.82 -12.31 11.19
C ASN A 196 51.61 -11.00 10.43
N GLY A 197 52.49 -10.69 9.47
CA GLY A 197 52.34 -9.52 8.60
C GLY A 197 51.04 -9.53 7.81
N MET A 198 50.65 -10.68 7.26
CA MET A 198 49.39 -10.85 6.55
C MET A 198 48.17 -10.62 7.45
N VAL A 199 48.19 -11.13 8.69
CA VAL A 199 47.10 -10.92 9.66
C VAL A 199 46.93 -9.42 9.97
N THR A 200 48.03 -8.69 10.21
CA THR A 200 47.98 -7.25 10.47
C THR A 200 47.44 -6.46 9.27
N ARG A 201 47.88 -6.80 8.05
CA ARG A 201 47.39 -6.15 6.81
C ARG A 201 45.90 -6.43 6.60
N LEU A 202 45.47 -7.68 6.77
CA LEU A 202 44.07 -8.07 6.67
C LEU A 202 43.19 -7.34 7.70
N SER A 203 43.64 -7.24 8.95
CA SER A 203 42.94 -6.50 10.00
C SER A 203 42.78 -5.01 9.65
N SER A 204 43.86 -4.40 9.14
CA SER A 204 43.84 -3.00 8.70
C SER A 204 42.91 -2.78 7.50
N PHE A 205 42.89 -3.72 6.55
CA PHE A 205 42.02 -3.67 5.37
C PHE A 205 40.55 -3.79 5.75
N LEU A 206 40.22 -4.75 6.62
CA LEU A 206 38.85 -4.94 7.13
C LEU A 206 38.36 -3.74 7.91
N ARG A 207 39.21 -3.16 8.77
CA ARG A 207 38.87 -1.93 9.50
C ARG A 207 38.58 -0.79 8.54
N HIS A 208 39.44 -0.57 7.55
CA HIS A 208 39.23 0.47 6.54
C HIS A 208 37.95 0.24 5.73
N SER A 209 37.67 -0.98 5.30
CA SER A 209 36.49 -1.33 4.51
C SER A 209 35.18 -1.18 5.29
N LEU A 210 35.21 -1.40 6.61
CA LEU A 210 34.03 -1.30 7.49
C LEU A 210 33.79 0.12 8.01
N ASP A 211 34.85 0.89 8.24
CA ASP A 211 34.75 2.28 8.72
C ASP A 211 34.44 3.28 7.59
N SER A 212 34.56 2.86 6.32
CA SER A 212 34.35 3.72 5.16
C SER A 212 32.87 3.82 4.79
N ASP A 213 32.32 5.04 4.82
CA ASP A 213 31.01 5.34 4.24
C ASP A 213 31.14 5.46 2.71
N PRO A 214 30.50 4.59 1.91
CA PRO A 214 30.57 4.61 0.43
C PRO A 214 29.99 5.89 -0.17
N MET A 215 29.10 6.57 0.56
CA MET A 215 28.50 7.83 0.14
C MET A 215 29.39 9.04 0.48
N GLN A 216 30.45 8.85 1.25
CA GLN A 216 31.41 9.89 1.57
C GLN A 216 32.43 10.06 0.42
N LYS A 217 32.74 11.33 0.09
CA LYS A 217 33.87 11.63 -0.78
C LYS A 217 35.16 11.66 0.03
N VAL A 218 36.19 10.97 -0.46
CA VAL A 218 37.54 10.94 0.11
C VAL A 218 38.56 11.44 -0.92
N THR A 219 39.72 11.88 -0.46
CA THR A 219 40.81 12.22 -1.38
C THR A 219 41.29 10.97 -2.12
N LEU A 220 41.63 11.08 -3.41
CA LEU A 220 42.21 9.99 -4.21
C LEU A 220 43.41 9.34 -3.52
N LYS A 221 44.21 10.11 -2.77
CA LYS A 221 45.28 9.57 -1.92
C LYS A 221 44.80 8.48 -0.96
N LYS A 222 43.70 8.72 -0.24
CA LYS A 222 43.14 7.74 0.71
C LYS A 222 42.69 6.47 -0.01
N GLU A 223 42.10 6.59 -1.20
CA GLU A 223 41.75 5.41 -2.00
C GLU A 223 42.97 4.64 -2.48
N ILE A 224 44.01 5.32 -2.94
CA ILE A 224 45.25 4.67 -3.34
C ILE A 224 45.93 3.99 -2.13
N ASP A 225 45.91 4.62 -0.95
CA ASP A 225 46.44 4.03 0.27
C ASP A 225 45.67 2.73 0.64
N ALA A 226 44.34 2.75 0.49
CA ALA A 226 43.49 1.57 0.70
C ALA A 226 43.74 0.47 -0.34
N LEU A 227 43.88 0.84 -1.62
CA LEU A 227 44.21 -0.05 -2.72
C LEU A 227 45.58 -0.69 -2.52
N ASN A 228 46.57 0.07 -2.09
CA ASN A 228 47.91 -0.44 -1.79
C ASN A 228 47.89 -1.47 -0.65
N LEU A 229 47.05 -1.26 0.36
CA LEU A 229 46.86 -2.23 1.43
C LEU A 229 46.30 -3.56 0.89
N TYR A 230 45.28 -3.50 0.03
CA TYR A 230 44.74 -4.67 -0.67
C TYR A 230 45.78 -5.36 -1.55
N LEU A 231 46.46 -4.61 -2.43
CA LEU A 231 47.48 -5.14 -3.33
C LEU A 231 48.67 -5.76 -2.58
N SER A 232 49.01 -5.23 -1.40
CA SER A 232 50.05 -5.81 -0.55
C SER A 232 49.67 -7.19 0.02
N ILE A 233 48.38 -7.45 0.22
CA ILE A 233 47.87 -8.76 0.63
C ILE A 233 47.89 -9.71 -0.58
N GLU A 234 47.39 -9.27 -1.72
CA GLU A 234 47.39 -10.07 -2.96
C GLU A 234 48.81 -10.40 -3.44
N LYS A 235 49.78 -9.51 -3.24
CA LYS A 235 51.18 -9.75 -3.62
C LYS A 235 51.83 -10.89 -2.84
N VAL A 236 51.45 -11.11 -1.58
CA VAL A 236 51.90 -12.29 -0.83
C VAL A 236 51.29 -13.57 -1.43
N ARG A 237 50.05 -13.50 -1.91
CA ARG A 237 49.35 -14.66 -2.50
C ARG A 237 49.83 -15.03 -3.89
N PHE A 238 50.20 -14.03 -4.69
CA PHE A 238 50.61 -14.21 -6.08
C PHE A 238 52.12 -14.17 -6.29
N GLU A 239 52.88 -13.83 -5.24
CA GLU A 239 54.34 -13.75 -5.26
C GLU A 239 54.85 -12.96 -6.48
N GLU A 240 55.72 -13.57 -7.28
CA GLU A 240 56.33 -12.96 -8.47
C GLU A 240 55.34 -12.80 -9.63
N ARG A 241 54.17 -13.43 -9.57
CA ARG A 241 53.17 -13.37 -10.65
C ARG A 241 52.40 -12.05 -10.66
N LEU A 242 52.49 -11.25 -9.61
CA LEU A 242 51.81 -9.95 -9.50
C LEU A 242 52.81 -8.79 -9.50
N GLU A 243 52.93 -8.14 -10.66
CA GLU A 243 53.61 -6.86 -10.81
C GLU A 243 52.60 -5.73 -10.84
N VAL A 244 52.84 -4.68 -10.05
CA VAL A 244 51.95 -3.54 -9.91
C VAL A 244 52.74 -2.27 -10.19
N ALA A 245 52.28 -1.47 -11.14
CA ALA A 245 52.74 -0.11 -11.39
C ALA A 245 51.57 0.86 -11.18
N ILE A 246 51.75 1.85 -10.31
CA ILE A 246 50.77 2.90 -10.04
C ILE A 246 51.38 4.21 -10.52
N ASP A 247 50.81 4.79 -11.58
CA ASP A 247 51.19 6.09 -12.11
C ASP A 247 50.04 7.09 -11.89
N VAL A 248 50.30 8.12 -11.10
CA VAL A 248 49.30 9.10 -10.65
C VAL A 248 49.92 10.48 -10.66
N GLU A 249 49.29 11.40 -11.39
CA GLU A 249 49.71 12.79 -11.43
C GLU A 249 49.66 13.42 -10.01
N PRO A 250 50.71 14.16 -9.56
CA PRO A 250 50.80 14.64 -8.19
C PRO A 250 49.60 15.49 -7.72
N LEU A 251 48.99 16.25 -8.62
CA LEU A 251 47.81 17.07 -8.31
C LEU A 251 46.54 16.22 -8.13
N ALA A 252 46.46 15.07 -8.79
CA ALA A 252 45.30 14.18 -8.75
C ALA A 252 45.07 13.58 -7.35
N TYR A 253 46.12 13.42 -6.52
CA TYR A 253 46.00 12.90 -5.15
C TYR A 253 45.01 13.68 -4.28
N ARG A 254 44.77 14.95 -4.58
CA ARG A 254 43.83 15.83 -3.85
C ARG A 254 42.40 15.77 -4.39
N ALA A 255 42.17 15.09 -5.51
CA ALA A 255 40.84 14.97 -6.10
C ALA A 255 39.90 14.25 -5.14
N MET A 256 38.67 14.75 -5.02
CA MET A 256 37.65 14.14 -4.17
C MET A 256 36.86 13.12 -4.99
N VAL A 257 37.02 11.85 -4.66
CA VAL A 257 36.37 10.71 -5.32
C VAL A 257 35.41 10.02 -4.36
N PRO A 258 34.36 9.33 -4.84
CA PRO A 258 33.59 8.42 -4.01
C PRO A 258 34.51 7.40 -3.32
N SER A 259 34.25 7.06 -2.06
CA SER A 259 34.99 6.00 -1.39
C SER A 259 34.71 4.64 -2.05
N MET A 260 35.68 3.72 -1.98
CA MET A 260 35.65 2.39 -2.58
C MET A 260 35.55 2.40 -4.11
N LEU A 261 35.97 3.49 -4.78
CA LEU A 261 35.90 3.60 -6.25
C LEU A 261 36.84 2.62 -6.97
N LEU A 262 38.01 2.36 -6.37
CA LEU A 262 39.09 1.56 -6.98
C LEU A 262 39.18 0.12 -6.45
N GLN A 263 38.33 -0.27 -5.49
CA GLN A 263 38.35 -1.58 -4.83
C GLN A 263 37.42 -2.60 -5.48
#